data_AF-A0A2E7XI97-F1
#
_entry.id   AF-A0A2E7XI97-F1
#
_cell.length_a   1.000
_cell.length_b   1.000
_cell.length_c   1.000
_cell.angle_alpha   90.00
_cell.angle_beta   90.00
_cell.angle_gamma   90.00
#
_symmetry.space_group_name_H-M   'P 1'
#
loop_
_entity.id
_entity.type
_entity.pdbx_description
1 polymer ?
#
loop_
_entity_poly.entity_id
_entity_poly.type
_entity_poly.pdbx_seq_one_letter_code
_entity_poly.pdbx_strand_id
1 'polypeptide(L)' 'MASFKLTSADYLRMGEVIASLRLPTHFVFEGGYAIDKPGVNTANVLIGFEGFRAKISFS' A
#
# COMPACT_ATOMS: atom_id res chain seq x y z
N MET A 1 12.70 -10.85 -13.03
CA MET A 1 12.72 -10.36 -11.64
C MET A 1 12.65 -8.84 -11.66
N ALA A 2 11.84 -8.23 -10.80
CA ALA A 2 11.76 -6.77 -10.71
C ALA A 2 13.11 -6.17 -10.32
N SER A 3 13.52 -5.07 -10.95
CA SER A 3 14.80 -4.38 -10.72
C SER A 3 14.74 -3.32 -9.61
N PHE A 4 13.56 -3.09 -9.04
CA PHE A 4 13.33 -2.09 -7.99
C PHE A 4 13.79 -2.59 -6.62
N LYS A 5 14.42 -1.70 -5.85
CA LYS A 5 14.92 -1.98 -4.49
C LYS A 5 13.93 -1.51 -3.41
N LEU A 6 12.66 -1.88 -3.57
CA LEU A 6 11.61 -1.52 -2.60
C LEU A 6 11.73 -2.40 -1.35
N THR A 7 11.54 -1.76 -0.20
CA THR A 7 11.42 -2.40 1.11
C THR A 7 9.95 -2.54 1.49
N SER A 8 9.64 -3.38 2.48
CA SER A 8 8.26 -3.53 2.95
C SER A 8 7.66 -2.24 3.53
N ALA A 9 8.49 -1.34 4.08
CA ALA A 9 8.03 -0.04 4.58
C ALA A 9 7.57 0.90 3.46
N ASP A 10 8.16 0.78 2.26
CA ASP A 10 7.77 1.60 1.11
C ASP A 10 6.32 1.34 0.68
N TYR A 11 5.82 0.12 0.90
CA TYR A 11 4.42 -0.21 0.61
C TYR A 11 3.43 0.49 1.54
N LEU A 12 3.80 0.78 2.80
CA LEU A 12 3.00 1.64 3.68
C LEU A 12 2.90 3.05 3.10
N ARG A 13 4.04 3.60 2.69
CA ARG A 13 4.13 4.93 2.06
C ARG A 13 3.28 5.01 0.79
N MET A 14 3.29 3.97 -0.04
CA MET A 14 2.45 3.90 -1.24
C MET A 14 0.96 4.00 -0.89
N GLY A 15 0.50 3.27 0.12
CA GLY A 15 -0.87 3.36 0.61
C GLY A 15 -1.27 4.79 1.01
N GLU A 16 -0.42 5.46 1.80
CA GLU A 16 -0.64 6.85 2.23
C GLU A 16 -0.77 7.81 1.04
N VAL A 17 0.13 7.69 0.06
CA VAL A 17 0.14 8.54 -1.14
C VAL A 17 -1.15 8.34 -1.95
N ILE A 18 -1.59 7.10 -2.16
CA ILE A 18 -2.84 6.81 -2.88
C ILE A 18 -4.04 7.42 -2.12
N ALA A 19 -4.11 7.23 -0.80
CA ALA A 19 -5.20 7.76 0.03
C ALA A 19 -5.26 9.30 0.01
N SER A 20 -4.10 9.97 -0.11
CA SER A 20 -4.03 11.43 -0.19
C SER A 20 -4.79 12.02 -1.39
N LEU A 21 -5.05 11.23 -2.44
CA LEU A 21 -5.82 11.64 -3.61
C LEU A 21 -7.32 11.79 -3.32
N ARG A 22 -7.82 11.18 -2.23
CA ARG A 22 -9.23 11.26 -1.78
C ARG A 22 -10.26 10.82 -2.82
N LEU A 23 -9.92 9.78 -3.60
CA LEU A 23 -10.80 9.20 -4.61
C LEU A 23 -11.37 7.85 -4.14
N PRO A 24 -12.59 7.48 -4.58
CA PRO A 24 -13.06 6.10 -4.48
C PRO A 24 -12.04 5.17 -5.14
N THR A 25 -11.47 4.24 -4.36
CA THR A 25 -10.32 3.43 -4.78
C THR A 25 -10.70 1.95 -4.71
N HIS A 26 -10.53 1.23 -5.82
CA HIS A 26 -10.67 -0.22 -5.89
C HIS A 26 -9.29 -0.85 -6.07
N PHE A 27 -8.90 -1.74 -5.18
CA PHE A 27 -7.61 -2.43 -5.25
C PHE A 27 -7.77 -3.77 -5.96
N VAL A 28 -6.92 -4.03 -6.96
CA VAL A 28 -6.82 -5.30 -7.67
C VAL A 28 -5.43 -5.88 -7.40
N PHE A 29 -5.38 -7.14 -6.97
CA PHE A 29 -4.12 -7.84 -6.75
C PHE A 29 -3.66 -8.50 -8.05
N GLU A 30 -2.52 -8.04 -8.58
CA GLU A 30 -1.94 -8.53 -9.84
C GLU A 30 -0.82 -9.55 -9.56
N GLY A 31 0.44 -9.10 -9.62
CA GLY A 31 1.62 -9.92 -9.37
C GLY A 31 2.12 -9.88 -7.92
N GLY A 32 3.10 -10.73 -7.61
CA GLY A 32 3.63 -10.87 -6.25
C GLY A 32 4.44 -12.15 -6.10
N TYR A 33 5.36 -12.38 -7.04
CA TYR A 33 6.01 -13.69 -7.23
C TYR A 33 7.17 -13.96 -6.26
N ALA A 34 7.52 -12.99 -5.41
CA ALA A 34 8.47 -13.22 -4.33
C ALA A 34 7.76 -14.04 -3.24
N ILE A 35 8.20 -15.28 -2.99
CA ILE A 35 7.50 -16.26 -2.15
C ILE A 35 7.33 -15.79 -0.70
N ASP A 36 8.31 -15.07 -0.14
CA ASP A 36 8.38 -14.85 1.32
C ASP A 36 7.67 -13.57 1.81
N LYS A 37 7.38 -12.61 0.93
CA LYS A 37 6.89 -11.27 1.32
C LYS A 37 5.65 -10.72 0.59
N PRO A 38 4.92 -11.46 -0.27
CA PRO A 38 3.87 -10.82 -1.06
C PRO A 38 2.69 -10.41 -0.17
N GLY A 39 2.33 -11.23 0.83
CA GLY A 39 1.28 -10.90 1.79
C GLY A 39 1.59 -9.66 2.63
N VAL A 40 2.81 -9.53 3.16
CA VAL A 40 3.21 -8.38 3.97
C VAL A 40 3.21 -7.09 3.15
N ASN A 41 3.77 -7.13 1.93
CA ASN A 41 3.82 -5.94 1.08
C ASN A 41 2.42 -5.50 0.64
N THR A 42 1.56 -6.44 0.25
CA THR A 42 0.16 -6.15 -0.10
C THR A 42 -0.61 -5.58 1.08
N ALA A 43 -0.50 -6.21 2.26
CA ALA A 43 -1.14 -5.72 3.47
C ALA A 43 -0.67 -4.31 3.83
N ASN A 44 0.62 -4.03 3.70
CA ASN A 44 1.19 -2.72 4.00
C ASN A 44 0.60 -1.61 3.11
N VAL A 45 0.31 -1.87 1.83
CA VAL A 45 -0.40 -0.88 0.99
C VAL A 45 -1.77 -0.54 1.58
N LEU A 46 -2.55 -1.56 1.96
CA LEU A 46 -3.89 -1.36 2.51
C LEU A 46 -3.85 -0.68 3.89
N ILE A 47 -2.91 -1.08 4.75
CA ILE A 47 -2.70 -0.48 6.07
C ILE A 47 -2.32 1.00 5.94
N GLY A 48 -1.39 1.34 5.06
CA GLY A 48 -1.00 2.73 4.81
C GLY A 48 -2.16 3.58 4.28
N PHE A 49 -2.96 3.01 3.38
CA PHE A 49 -4.14 3.66 2.81
C PHE A 49 -5.20 3.97 3.88
N GLU A 50 -5.63 2.96 4.63
CA GLU A 50 -6.65 3.12 5.68
C GLU A 50 -6.14 3.98 6.85
N GLY A 51 -4.86 3.87 7.22
CA GLY A 51 -4.25 4.70 8.25
C GLY A 51 -4.26 6.19 7.91
N PHE A 52 -4.03 6.55 6.64
CA PHE A 52 -4.18 7.94 6.18
C PHE A 52 -5.64 8.39 6.20
N ARG A 53 -6.56 7.55 5.71
CA ARG A 53 -8.00 7.86 5.69
C ARG A 53 -8.58 8.09 7.08
N ALA A 54 -8.14 7.32 8.08
CA ALA A 54 -8.52 7.53 9.46
C ALA A 54 -8.07 8.92 9.95
N LYS A 55 -6.80 9.31 9.71
CA LYS A 55 -6.26 10.61 10.13
C LYS A 55 -7.06 11.80 9.59
N ILE A 56 -7.45 11.76 8.31
CA ILE A 56 -8.23 12.85 7.69
C ILE A 56 -9.70 12.86 8.12
N SER A 57 -10.25 11.74 8.59
CA SER A 57 -11.63 11.71 9.10
C SER A 57 -11.77 12.39 10.46
N PHE A 58 -10.67 12.62 11.17
CA PHE A 58 -10.62 13.28 12.47
C PHE A 58 -9.96 14.68 12.42
N SER A 59 -9.74 15.23 11.21
CA SER A 59 -9.21 16.58 10.97
C SER A 59 -10.26 17.46 10.29
#